data_AF-A0A7W8A2U4-F1
#
_entry.id   AF-A0A7W8A2U4-F1
#
_cell.length_a   1.000
_cell.length_b   1.000
_cell.length_c   1.000
_cell.angle_alpha   90.00
_cell.angle_beta   90.00
_cell.angle_gamma   90.00
#
_symmetry.space_group_name_H-M   'P 1'
#
loop_
_entity.id
_entity.type
_entity.pdbx_description
1 polymer ?
#
loop_
_entity_poly.entity_id
_entity_poly.type
_entity_poly.pdbx_seq_one_letter_code
_entity_poly.pdbx_strand_id
1 'polypeptide(L)'
;MRIVLICTTLLLATACSSGNQPDWWRTNQTDGQVGPVRLVHVNIEAPPMDEQKPGGTLPLYLTLFNDAAVEQVLDAVSTVEAKKVVYRSGSAAPVERMRVVVPPKGELSLQKGNGRPYLELVGMDRQLGNTTIPVTFRFPTAGTVTIRVPVRAGRPSPAPS
;
A
#
# COMPACT_ATOMS: atom_id res chain seq x y z
N MET A 1 74.85 8.38 9.46
CA MET A 1 74.44 9.16 8.27
C MET A 1 74.21 8.18 7.12
N ARG A 2 72.94 7.89 6.80
CA ARG A 2 72.40 7.62 5.44
C ARG A 2 70.93 7.22 5.55
N ILE A 3 70.09 8.20 5.25
CA ILE A 3 68.67 8.09 4.95
C ILE A 3 68.56 7.34 3.61
N VAL A 4 67.72 6.31 3.54
CA VAL A 4 67.19 5.80 2.27
C VAL A 4 65.67 5.74 2.38
N LEU A 5 65.09 6.80 1.82
CA LEU A 5 63.72 6.95 1.37
C LEU A 5 63.49 6.03 0.16
N ILE A 6 62.41 5.26 0.09
CA ILE A 6 61.81 4.60 -1.10
C ILE A 6 60.67 3.70 -0.58
N CYS A 7 59.51 3.54 -1.20
CA CYS A 7 58.74 4.30 -2.16
C CYS A 7 57.34 3.67 -2.09
N THR A 8 56.35 4.53 -1.92
CA THR A 8 54.91 4.37 -2.09
C THR A 8 54.49 3.29 -3.10
N THR A 9 53.57 2.40 -2.70
CA THR A 9 52.42 2.01 -3.53
C THR A 9 51.27 1.52 -2.63
N LEU A 10 50.31 2.42 -2.43
CA LEU A 10 49.01 2.15 -1.82
C LEU A 10 48.07 1.71 -2.97
N LEU A 11 47.65 0.45 -3.00
CA LEU A 11 46.61 -0.03 -3.92
C LEU A 11 45.28 -0.12 -3.17
N LEU A 12 44.57 1.00 -3.12
CA LEU A 12 43.16 1.07 -2.73
C LEU A 12 42.31 0.65 -3.93
N ALA A 13 41.93 -0.63 -4.01
CA ALA A 13 40.86 -1.06 -4.89
C ALA A 13 39.54 -1.12 -4.10
N THR A 14 38.91 0.03 -3.90
CA THR A 14 37.50 0.10 -3.51
C THR A 14 36.65 -0.30 -4.71
N ALA A 15 36.43 -1.60 -4.87
CA ALA A 15 35.41 -2.13 -5.76
C ALA A 15 34.03 -1.95 -5.10
N CYS A 16 33.48 -0.73 -5.15
CA CYS A 16 32.05 -0.53 -4.94
C CYS A 16 31.31 -1.04 -6.19
N SER A 17 31.11 -2.35 -6.27
CA SER A 17 30.12 -2.92 -7.18
C SER A 17 28.74 -2.59 -6.62
N SER A 18 28.23 -1.40 -6.91
CA SER A 18 26.78 -1.15 -6.90
C SER A 18 26.20 -1.92 -8.08
N GLY A 19 25.98 -3.22 -7.87
CA GLY A 19 25.27 -4.07 -8.82
C GLY A 19 23.87 -3.52 -8.98
N ASN A 20 23.65 -2.81 -10.09
CA ASN A 20 22.35 -2.35 -10.50
C ASN A 20 21.61 -3.59 -11.05
N GLN A 21 21.05 -4.40 -10.14
CA GLN A 21 20.25 -5.56 -10.55
C GLN A 21 18.89 -5.06 -11.05
N PRO A 22 18.44 -5.47 -12.24
CA PRO A 22 17.13 -5.09 -12.77
C PRO A 22 16.02 -5.80 -11.98
N ASP A 23 15.11 -5.00 -11.40
CA ASP A 23 14.10 -5.36 -10.39
C ASP A 23 12.82 -6.03 -10.97
N TRP A 24 12.93 -6.85 -12.03
CA TRP A 24 11.75 -7.41 -12.72
C TRP A 24 11.09 -8.61 -12.00
N TRP A 25 11.65 -9.10 -10.89
CA TRP A 25 11.12 -10.22 -10.09
C TRP A 25 10.50 -9.79 -8.74
N ARG A 26 10.30 -8.49 -8.50
CA ARG A 26 9.67 -7.92 -7.29
C ARG A 26 8.16 -8.22 -7.19
N THR A 27 7.72 -9.48 -7.31
CA THR A 27 6.32 -9.90 -7.15
C THR A 27 5.88 -10.08 -5.69
N ASN A 28 6.60 -9.50 -4.72
CA ASN A 28 6.27 -9.52 -3.28
C ASN A 28 6.75 -8.24 -2.54
N GLN A 29 6.77 -7.08 -3.21
CA GLN A 29 7.15 -5.84 -2.52
C GLN A 29 6.12 -5.49 -1.44
N THR A 30 6.61 -5.36 -0.22
CA THR A 30 5.82 -4.93 0.93
C THR A 30 5.79 -3.41 0.97
N ASP A 31 4.60 -2.84 0.82
CA ASP A 31 4.37 -1.39 0.89
C ASP A 31 4.35 -0.90 2.34
N GLY A 32 3.97 -1.77 3.28
CA GLY A 32 4.05 -1.51 4.71
C GLY A 32 3.97 -2.77 5.55
N GLN A 33 4.45 -2.69 6.78
CA GLN A 33 4.43 -3.80 7.73
C GLN A 33 4.13 -3.30 9.15
N VAL A 34 3.34 -4.08 9.88
CA VAL A 34 3.01 -3.85 11.30
C VAL A 34 2.93 -5.19 12.02
N GLY A 35 3.89 -5.42 12.93
CA GLY A 35 4.06 -6.74 13.55
C GLY A 35 4.15 -7.86 12.48
N PRO A 36 3.32 -8.92 12.57
CA PRO A 36 3.29 -10.03 11.64
C PRO A 36 2.46 -9.76 10.37
N VAL A 37 1.91 -8.55 10.20
CA VAL A 37 1.06 -8.21 9.06
C VAL A 37 1.83 -7.41 8.02
N ARG A 38 1.84 -7.90 6.78
CA ARG A 38 2.38 -7.19 5.61
C ARG A 38 1.24 -6.70 4.72
N LEU A 39 1.36 -5.46 4.28
CA LEU A 39 0.48 -4.82 3.31
C LEU A 39 1.23 -4.75 1.99
N VAL A 40 0.66 -5.31 0.93
CA VAL A 40 1.26 -5.32 -0.43
C VAL A 40 0.24 -4.86 -1.46
N HIS A 41 0.74 -4.40 -2.61
CA HIS A 41 -0.05 -3.91 -3.73
C HIS A 41 -1.07 -2.81 -3.34
N VAL A 42 -0.68 -1.96 -2.39
CA VAL A 42 -1.57 -0.92 -1.85
C VAL A 42 -1.70 0.22 -2.86
N ASN A 43 -2.92 0.50 -3.29
CA ASN A 43 -3.21 1.59 -4.23
C ASN A 43 -4.64 2.10 -4.10
N ILE A 44 -4.85 3.38 -4.42
CA ILE A 44 -6.16 3.99 -4.60
C ILE A 44 -6.40 4.12 -6.09
N GLU A 45 -7.53 3.63 -6.60
CA GLU A 45 -7.92 3.87 -8.00
C GLU A 45 -8.79 5.12 -8.06
N ALA A 46 -8.46 6.06 -8.95
CA ALA A 46 -9.22 7.29 -9.13
C ALA A 46 -9.46 7.58 -10.61
N PRO A 47 -10.61 8.17 -10.98
CA PRO A 47 -10.83 8.66 -12.34
C PRO A 47 -9.87 9.83 -12.65
N PRO A 48 -9.79 10.28 -13.91
CA PRO A 48 -9.11 11.53 -14.27
C PRO A 48 -9.45 12.68 -13.31
N MET A 49 -8.47 13.54 -13.04
CA MET A 49 -8.57 14.54 -11.97
C MET A 49 -9.77 15.49 -12.14
N ASP A 50 -10.07 15.85 -13.39
CA ASP A 50 -11.20 16.69 -13.80
C ASP A 50 -12.57 16.00 -13.60
N GLU A 51 -12.60 14.67 -13.54
CA GLU A 51 -13.80 13.89 -13.23
C GLU A 51 -13.99 13.65 -11.71
N GLN A 52 -12.95 13.88 -10.91
CA GLN A 52 -13.03 13.74 -9.46
C GLN A 52 -13.85 14.87 -8.85
N LYS A 53 -14.79 14.53 -7.95
CA LYS A 53 -15.67 15.50 -7.29
C LYS A 53 -15.41 15.52 -5.78
N PRO A 54 -15.38 16.70 -5.14
CA PRO A 54 -15.47 16.79 -3.69
C PRO A 54 -16.71 16.04 -3.17
N GLY A 55 -16.57 15.38 -2.03
CA GLY A 55 -17.57 14.47 -1.49
C GLY A 55 -17.65 13.10 -2.17
N GLY A 56 -16.86 12.87 -3.24
CA GLY A 56 -16.83 11.61 -3.97
C GLY A 56 -16.29 10.43 -3.17
N THR A 57 -16.24 9.26 -3.80
CA THR A 57 -15.67 8.04 -3.22
C THR A 57 -14.60 7.46 -4.12
N LEU A 58 -13.59 6.84 -3.52
CA LEU A 58 -12.49 6.19 -4.23
C LEU A 58 -12.20 4.82 -3.62
N PRO A 59 -12.07 3.75 -4.42
CA PRO A 59 -11.67 2.45 -3.92
C PRO A 59 -10.18 2.42 -3.52
N LEU A 60 -9.89 1.73 -2.42
CA LEU A 60 -8.57 1.38 -1.93
C LEU A 60 -8.40 -0.13 -2.00
N TYR A 61 -7.38 -0.55 -2.75
CA TYR A 61 -7.03 -1.94 -2.96
C TYR A 61 -5.71 -2.27 -2.29
N LEU A 62 -5.61 -3.51 -1.80
CA LEU A 62 -4.42 -4.07 -1.17
C LEU A 62 -4.57 -5.57 -0.99
N THR A 63 -3.46 -6.27 -0.78
CA THR A 63 -3.45 -7.61 -0.21
C THR A 63 -2.79 -7.57 1.16
N LEU A 64 -3.42 -8.21 2.14
CA LEU A 64 -2.93 -8.37 3.50
C LEU A 64 -2.36 -9.78 3.65
N PHE A 65 -1.15 -9.90 4.18
CA PHE A 65 -0.56 -11.17 4.59
C PHE A 65 -0.43 -11.19 6.11
N ASN A 66 -0.81 -12.30 6.72
CA ASN A 66 -0.65 -12.53 8.14
C ASN A 66 0.31 -13.70 8.38
N ASP A 67 1.53 -13.38 8.82
CA ASP A 67 2.56 -14.37 9.09
C ASP A 67 2.43 -14.96 10.52
N ALA A 68 1.42 -14.58 11.31
CA ALA A 68 1.17 -15.12 12.65
C ALA A 68 0.40 -16.46 12.61
N ALA A 69 0.48 -17.21 13.71
CA ALA A 69 -0.30 -18.44 13.92
C ALA A 69 -1.73 -18.16 14.45
N VAL A 70 -2.10 -16.89 14.63
CA VAL A 70 -3.43 -16.44 15.07
C VAL A 70 -3.99 -15.45 14.05
N GLU A 71 -5.31 -15.24 14.06
CA GLU A 71 -5.95 -14.27 13.16
C GLU A 71 -5.49 -12.84 13.45
N GLN A 72 -5.52 -12.00 12.42
CA GLN A 72 -5.32 -10.57 12.54
C GLN A 72 -6.57 -9.85 12.08
N VAL A 73 -6.92 -8.75 12.76
CA VAL A 73 -8.13 -7.99 12.45
C VAL A 73 -7.73 -6.57 12.12
N LEU A 74 -8.00 -6.15 10.89
CA LEU A 74 -7.98 -4.73 10.51
C LEU A 74 -9.33 -4.12 10.92
N ASP A 75 -9.29 -3.19 11.88
CA ASP A 75 -10.49 -2.63 12.50
C ASP A 75 -10.66 -1.12 12.27
N ALA A 76 -9.60 -0.44 11.84
CA ALA A 76 -9.65 0.95 11.43
C ALA A 76 -8.66 1.26 10.31
N VAL A 77 -9.11 2.12 9.39
CA VAL A 77 -8.33 2.69 8.29
C VAL A 77 -8.76 4.14 8.20
N SER A 78 -7.79 5.04 8.09
CA SER A 78 -8.07 6.47 8.04
C SER A 78 -7.07 7.21 7.17
N THR A 79 -7.51 8.36 6.67
CA THR A 79 -6.69 9.35 5.99
C THR A 79 -7.30 10.73 6.25
N VAL A 80 -6.49 11.78 6.14
CA VAL A 80 -6.98 13.15 6.26
C VAL A 80 -7.74 13.62 5.03
N GLU A 81 -7.66 12.89 3.92
CA GLU A 81 -8.22 13.28 2.62
C GLU A 81 -9.68 12.83 2.42
N ALA A 82 -10.24 12.03 3.34
CA ALA A 82 -11.59 11.47 3.25
C ALA A 82 -12.28 11.48 4.62
N LYS A 83 -13.61 11.65 4.63
CA LYS A 83 -14.40 11.64 5.88
C LYS A 83 -14.38 10.31 6.62
N LYS A 84 -14.33 9.19 5.89
CA LYS A 84 -14.22 7.84 6.47
C LYS A 84 -13.73 6.83 5.45
N VAL A 85 -13.28 5.69 5.95
CA VAL A 85 -13.03 4.49 5.14
C VAL A 85 -14.01 3.41 5.55
N VAL A 86 -14.66 2.77 4.58
CA VAL A 86 -15.61 1.68 4.81
C VAL A 86 -15.13 0.39 4.16
N TYR A 87 -15.48 -0.74 4.77
CA TYR A 87 -15.27 -2.05 4.18
C TYR A 87 -16.51 -2.47 3.39
N ARG A 88 -16.32 -2.81 2.12
CA ARG A 88 -17.35 -3.34 1.22
C ARG A 88 -17.14 -4.84 1.06
N SER A 89 -18.06 -5.64 1.59
CA SER A 89 -18.03 -7.10 1.43
C SER A 89 -18.89 -7.52 0.25
N GLY A 90 -18.40 -7.29 -0.97
CA GLY A 90 -19.16 -7.56 -2.20
C GLY A 90 -20.40 -6.67 -2.33
N SER A 91 -21.55 -7.27 -2.66
CA SER A 91 -22.83 -6.56 -2.85
C SER A 91 -23.62 -6.28 -1.57
N ALA A 92 -23.06 -6.63 -0.40
CA ALA A 92 -23.72 -6.40 0.88
C ALA A 92 -23.73 -4.91 1.26
N ALA A 93 -24.73 -4.52 2.08
CA ALA A 93 -24.76 -3.19 2.69
C ALA A 93 -23.46 -2.93 3.50
N PRO A 94 -22.96 -1.68 3.53
CA PRO A 94 -21.75 -1.37 4.28
C PRO A 94 -21.93 -1.68 5.77
N VAL A 95 -20.97 -2.38 6.34
CA VAL A 95 -20.99 -2.77 7.76
C VAL A 95 -20.62 -1.56 8.62
N GLU A 96 -21.39 -1.27 9.68
CA GLU A 96 -21.21 -0.08 10.52
C GLU A 96 -19.83 0.00 11.21
N ARG A 97 -19.23 -1.15 11.54
CA ARG A 97 -17.86 -1.22 12.05
C ARG A 97 -17.00 -2.04 11.10
N MET A 98 -15.88 -1.47 10.69
CA MET A 98 -14.90 -2.20 9.92
C MET A 98 -14.34 -3.36 10.75
N ARG A 99 -14.44 -4.56 10.21
CA ARG A 99 -13.81 -5.76 10.75
C ARG A 99 -13.39 -6.64 9.58
N VAL A 100 -12.12 -6.57 9.24
CA VAL A 100 -11.53 -7.34 8.15
C VAL A 100 -10.59 -8.38 8.77
N VAL A 101 -10.97 -9.66 8.69
CA VAL A 101 -10.23 -10.76 9.28
C VAL A 101 -9.23 -11.32 8.27
N VAL A 102 -7.95 -11.35 8.64
CA VAL A 102 -6.88 -12.00 7.89
C VAL A 102 -6.55 -13.33 8.57
N PRO A 103 -6.71 -14.47 7.89
CA PRO A 103 -6.54 -15.79 8.50
C PRO A 103 -5.10 -16.00 9.00
N PRO A 104 -4.88 -16.86 10.02
CA PRO A 104 -3.55 -17.29 10.42
C PRO A 104 -2.76 -17.85 9.23
N LYS A 105 -1.46 -17.51 9.13
CA LYS A 105 -0.55 -18.00 8.08
C LYS A 105 -1.15 -17.89 6.66
N GLY A 106 -1.91 -16.84 6.41
CA GLY A 106 -2.68 -16.70 5.18
C GLY A 106 -2.72 -15.27 4.66
N GLU A 107 -3.50 -15.09 3.60
CA GLU A 107 -3.68 -13.81 2.93
C GLU A 107 -5.15 -13.46 2.77
N LEU A 108 -5.43 -12.16 2.65
CA LEU A 108 -6.71 -11.63 2.23
C LEU A 108 -6.49 -10.58 1.16
N SER A 109 -7.12 -10.78 -0.01
CA SER A 109 -7.03 -9.84 -1.12
C SER A 109 -8.27 -8.96 -1.22
N LEU A 110 -8.05 -7.64 -1.18
CA LEU A 110 -9.06 -6.60 -1.30
C LEU A 110 -8.85 -5.90 -2.65
N GLN A 111 -9.60 -6.31 -3.67
CA GLN A 111 -9.34 -5.95 -5.07
C GLN A 111 -10.62 -5.68 -5.85
N LYS A 112 -10.45 -5.01 -7.01
CA LYS A 112 -11.50 -4.78 -7.99
C LYS A 112 -12.09 -6.10 -8.49
N GLY A 113 -13.42 -6.17 -8.60
CA GLY A 113 -14.12 -7.27 -9.26
C GLY A 113 -15.51 -7.51 -8.72
N ASN A 114 -16.34 -8.19 -9.51
CA ASN A 114 -17.73 -8.48 -9.16
C ASN A 114 -17.80 -9.32 -7.88
N GLY A 115 -18.42 -8.77 -6.84
CA GLY A 115 -18.57 -9.43 -5.53
C GLY A 115 -17.29 -9.52 -4.70
N ARG A 116 -16.16 -8.98 -5.17
CA ARG A 116 -14.90 -8.99 -4.40
C ARG A 116 -14.94 -7.93 -3.30
N PRO A 117 -14.38 -8.21 -2.12
CA PRO A 117 -14.30 -7.22 -1.06
C PRO A 117 -13.25 -6.14 -1.37
N TYR A 118 -13.49 -4.92 -0.92
CA TYR A 118 -12.55 -3.80 -1.05
C TYR A 118 -12.78 -2.75 0.05
N LEU A 119 -11.84 -1.81 0.20
CA LEU A 119 -12.01 -0.63 1.04
C LEU A 119 -12.45 0.55 0.18
N GLU A 120 -13.28 1.42 0.71
CA GLU A 120 -13.74 2.62 0.00
C GLU A 120 -13.50 3.84 0.87
N LEU A 121 -12.75 4.82 0.35
CA LEU A 121 -12.61 6.15 0.92
C LEU A 121 -13.88 6.93 0.54
N VAL A 122 -14.59 7.44 1.54
CA VAL A 122 -15.88 8.11 1.35
C VAL A 122 -15.79 9.57 1.78
N GLY A 123 -16.32 10.45 0.95
CA GLY A 123 -16.36 11.88 1.22
C GLY A 123 -14.99 12.52 1.03
N MET A 124 -14.43 12.41 -0.17
CA MET A 124 -13.13 13.03 -0.50
C MET A 124 -13.18 14.55 -0.31
N ASP A 125 -12.21 15.12 0.38
CA ASP A 125 -12.18 16.58 0.64
C ASP A 125 -11.76 17.41 -0.57
N ARG A 126 -10.98 16.80 -1.47
CA ARG A 126 -10.47 17.43 -2.70
C ARG A 126 -10.17 16.38 -3.78
N GLN A 127 -9.92 16.87 -4.99
CA GLN A 127 -9.34 16.08 -6.06
C GLN A 127 -7.89 15.71 -5.71
N LEU A 128 -7.52 14.44 -5.91
CA LEU A 128 -6.18 13.93 -5.55
C LEU A 128 -5.24 13.86 -6.76
N GLY A 129 -5.76 13.71 -7.99
CA GLY A 129 -4.93 13.51 -9.17
C GLY A 129 -4.00 12.29 -9.04
N ASN A 130 -2.79 12.36 -9.62
CA ASN A 130 -1.76 11.33 -9.51
C ASN A 130 -0.76 11.70 -8.40
N THR A 131 -1.10 11.39 -7.16
CA THR A 131 -0.31 11.72 -5.96
C THR A 131 -0.16 10.52 -5.03
N THR A 132 0.60 10.65 -3.95
CA THR A 132 0.61 9.69 -2.84
C THR A 132 0.04 10.33 -1.59
N ILE A 133 -0.90 9.67 -0.92
CA ILE A 133 -1.51 10.17 0.33
C ILE A 133 -1.17 9.26 1.52
N PRO A 134 -1.00 9.81 2.73
CA PRO A 134 -0.84 8.99 3.93
C PRO A 134 -2.16 8.30 4.27
N VAL A 135 -2.10 6.97 4.45
CA VAL A 135 -3.21 6.15 4.92
C VAL A 135 -2.73 5.33 6.10
N THR A 136 -3.48 5.39 7.19
CA THR A 136 -3.18 4.72 8.45
C THR A 136 -4.06 3.49 8.60
N PHE A 137 -3.45 2.36 8.94
CA PHE A 137 -4.10 1.05 9.14
C PHE A 137 -3.88 0.61 10.58
N ARG A 138 -4.95 0.19 11.26
CA ARG A 138 -4.91 -0.27 12.64
C ARG A 138 -5.31 -1.73 12.76
N PHE A 139 -4.44 -2.49 13.41
CA PHE A 139 -4.64 -3.85 13.85
C PHE A 139 -4.56 -3.86 15.38
N PRO A 140 -5.65 -4.13 16.12
CA PRO A 140 -5.66 -4.01 17.58
C PRO A 140 -4.55 -4.80 18.29
N THR A 141 -4.15 -5.93 17.72
CA THR A 141 -3.13 -6.83 18.27
C THR A 141 -1.73 -6.60 17.70
N ALA A 142 -1.60 -6.16 16.44
CA ALA A 142 -0.29 -5.93 15.80
C ALA A 142 0.20 -4.48 15.87
N GLY A 143 -0.69 -3.51 16.06
CA GLY A 143 -0.38 -2.08 16.14
C GLY A 143 -0.95 -1.27 14.98
N THR A 144 -0.38 -0.09 14.75
CA THR A 144 -0.80 0.84 13.69
C THR A 144 0.35 1.15 12.75
N VAL A 145 0.08 1.28 11.45
CA VAL A 145 1.07 1.70 10.45
C VAL A 145 0.47 2.73 9.49
N THR A 146 1.25 3.76 9.17
CA THR A 146 0.90 4.74 8.15
C THR A 146 1.78 4.53 6.93
N ILE A 147 1.17 4.38 5.76
CA ILE A 147 1.87 4.21 4.48
C ILE A 147 1.46 5.30 3.49
N ARG A 148 2.39 5.66 2.60
CA ARG A 148 2.10 6.57 1.48
C ARG A 148 1.53 5.78 0.32
N VAL A 149 0.22 5.85 0.15
CA VAL A 149 -0.51 5.08 -0.86
C VAL A 149 -0.58 5.88 -2.16
N PRO A 150 -0.12 5.32 -3.29
CA PRO A 150 -0.27 5.95 -4.59
C PRO A 150 -1.73 5.95 -5.05
N VAL A 151 -2.18 7.10 -5.54
CA VAL A 151 -3.43 7.28 -6.28
C VAL A 151 -3.12 7.07 -7.75
N ARG A 152 -3.71 6.04 -8.35
CA ARG A 152 -3.49 5.64 -9.73
C ARG A 152 -4.73 5.97 -10.55
N ALA A 153 -4.52 6.42 -11.78
CA ALA A 153 -5.60 6.54 -12.73
C ALA A 153 -6.25 5.16 -12.96
N GLY A 154 -7.55 5.07 -12.73
CA GLY A 154 -8.33 3.92 -13.15
C GLY A 154 -8.31 3.79 -14.66
N ARG A 155 -8.39 2.55 -15.15
CA ARG A 155 -8.62 2.38 -16.60
C ARG A 155 -9.98 2.99 -16.92
N PRO A 156 -10.10 3.83 -17.96
CA PRO A 156 -11.41 4.27 -18.41
C PRO A 156 -12.24 3.03 -18.71
N SER A 157 -13.48 2.98 -18.21
CA SER A 157 -14.43 1.99 -18.68
C SER A 157 -14.61 2.23 -20.19
N PRO A 158 -14.51 1.20 -21.06
CA PRO A 158 -14.82 1.40 -22.46
C PRO A 158 -16.26 1.93 -22.56
N ALA A 159 -16.46 2.97 -23.38
CA ALA A 159 -17.78 3.53 -23.61
C ALA A 159 -18.74 2.43 -24.07
N PRO A 160 -20.01 2.39 -23.61
CA PRO A 160 -20.99 1.47 -24.16
C PRO A 160 -21.13 1.74 -25.66
N SER A 161 -21.07 0.67 -26.46
CA SER A 161 -21.29 0.70 -27.91
C SER A 161 -22.75 0.95 -28.25
#